data_AF-A0A9W9KHA2-F1
#
_entry.id   AF-A0A9W9KHA2-F1
#
_cell.length_a   1.000
_cell.length_b   1.000
_cell.length_c   1.000
_cell.angle_alpha   90.00
_cell.angle_beta   90.00
_cell.angle_gamma   90.00
#
_symmetry.space_group_name_H-M   'P 1'
#
loop_
_entity.id
_entity.type
_entity.pdbx_description
1 polymer ?
#
loop_
_entity_poly.entity_id
_entity_poly.type
_entity_poly.pdbx_seq_one_letter_code
_entity_poly.pdbx_strand_id
1 'polypeptide(L)'
;MGEDTESGLRGIQVFLDAQAMLAARGSGLRHAAYWIALRQEILTAFSKQRTFRLPLGPCEPYRSFEPADDYVWADRLVIHCADVLQYCFGSEDNTGVLHPLPASDMRVARYDELVSFETLWAELGPASFRPIYTRDPDRSRGEVFPELWYLNNCHVAGLQHLDLARILLTVYNPKLPRLGPGQRTAMRSVDRRVRSIILRLCGIALSNQHSPPGLVTASVAIGMCGDRFTDRIEQEALLGVLVKLEEEHAYPTYTMQRLLKAAWGWDSVDAVDTLPGT
;
A
#
# COMPACT_ATOMS: atom_id res chain seq x y z
N MET A 1 -9.48 -16.70 -6.06
CA MET A 1 -8.62 -17.85 -6.38
C MET A 1 -7.99 -17.52 -7.73
N GLY A 2 -6.67 -17.29 -7.75
CA GLY A 2 -5.92 -16.83 -8.93
C GLY A 2 -4.64 -17.65 -9.06
N GLU A 3 -4.78 -18.90 -9.46
CA GLU A 3 -3.66 -19.84 -9.62
C GLU A 3 -2.80 -19.51 -10.84
N ASP A 4 -3.38 -18.97 -11.91
CA ASP A 4 -2.63 -18.70 -13.16
C ASP A 4 -1.70 -17.49 -13.09
N THR A 5 -2.00 -16.48 -12.26
CA THR A 5 -1.12 -15.31 -12.09
C THR A 5 0.17 -15.66 -11.35
N GLU A 6 0.14 -16.70 -10.50
CA GLU A 6 1.27 -17.09 -9.67
C GLU A 6 2.35 -17.83 -10.45
N SER A 7 1.97 -18.60 -11.48
CA SER A 7 2.92 -19.27 -12.37
C SER A 7 3.74 -18.27 -13.18
N GLY A 8 3.09 -17.24 -13.74
CA GLY A 8 3.76 -16.15 -14.46
C GLY A 8 4.69 -15.34 -13.57
N LEU A 9 4.24 -14.99 -12.36
CA LEU A 9 5.07 -14.28 -11.37
C LEU A 9 6.28 -15.09 -10.91
N ARG A 10 6.13 -16.41 -10.70
CA ARG A 10 7.25 -17.30 -10.35
C ARG A 10 8.26 -17.42 -11.50
N GLY A 11 7.79 -17.51 -12.75
CA GLY A 11 8.67 -17.52 -13.92
C GLY A 11 9.51 -16.24 -14.02
N ILE A 12 8.86 -15.08 -13.90
CA ILE A 12 9.54 -13.77 -13.90
C ILE A 12 10.54 -13.66 -12.73
N GLN A 13 10.16 -14.15 -11.54
CA GLN A 13 11.01 -14.12 -10.35
C GLN A 13 12.31 -14.89 -10.55
N VAL A 14 12.27 -16.10 -11.13
CA VAL A 14 13.49 -16.91 -11.38
C VAL A 14 14.47 -16.20 -12.31
N PHE A 15 13.97 -15.57 -13.38
CA PHE A 15 14.84 -14.84 -14.32
C PHE A 15 15.42 -13.56 -13.71
N LEU A 16 14.64 -12.86 -12.89
CA LEU A 16 15.11 -11.67 -12.21
C LEU A 16 16.10 -11.99 -11.12
N ASP A 17 15.91 -13.05 -10.34
CA ASP A 17 16.85 -13.44 -9.28
C ASP A 17 18.25 -13.73 -9.85
N ALA A 18 18.32 -14.38 -11.01
CA ALA A 18 19.58 -14.66 -11.70
C ALA A 18 20.29 -13.39 -12.23
N GLN A 19 19.58 -12.27 -12.38
CA GLN A 19 20.09 -11.04 -12.99
C GLN A 19 19.96 -9.80 -12.08
N ALA A 20 19.44 -9.95 -10.86
CA ALA A 20 18.99 -8.84 -10.01
C ALA A 20 20.12 -7.85 -9.70
N MET A 21 21.33 -8.35 -9.44
CA MET A 21 22.50 -7.51 -9.20
C MET A 21 22.88 -6.64 -10.40
N LEU A 22 22.83 -7.20 -11.61
CA LEU A 22 23.15 -6.48 -12.85
C LEU A 22 21.99 -5.58 -13.30
N ALA A 23 20.75 -5.95 -12.98
CA ALA A 23 19.56 -5.20 -13.30
C ALA A 23 19.43 -3.95 -12.42
N ALA A 24 19.58 -4.09 -11.10
CA ALA A 24 19.45 -2.99 -10.15
C ALA A 24 20.55 -1.92 -10.29
N ARG A 25 21.76 -2.32 -10.71
CA ARG A 25 22.91 -1.40 -10.89
C ARG A 25 23.05 -0.84 -12.31
N GLY A 26 22.25 -1.34 -13.25
CA GLY A 26 22.33 -0.98 -14.66
C GLY A 26 21.35 0.13 -15.04
N SER A 27 21.29 0.42 -16.34
CA SER A 27 20.26 1.27 -16.96
C SER A 27 19.56 0.50 -18.08
N GLY A 28 18.45 1.05 -18.59
CA GLY A 28 17.70 0.46 -19.71
C GLY A 28 16.66 -0.60 -19.31
N LEU A 29 16.24 -1.43 -20.27
CA LEU A 29 15.05 -2.28 -20.13
C LEU A 29 15.15 -3.28 -18.96
N ARG A 30 16.34 -3.82 -18.69
CA ARG A 30 16.56 -4.76 -17.58
C ARG A 30 16.34 -4.08 -16.23
N HIS A 31 16.84 -2.85 -16.08
CA HIS A 31 16.64 -2.04 -14.88
C HIS A 31 15.15 -1.71 -14.69
N ALA A 32 14.46 -1.31 -15.76
CA ALA A 32 13.03 -1.05 -15.72
C ALA A 32 12.21 -2.31 -15.34
N ALA A 33 12.53 -3.47 -15.91
CA ALA A 33 11.87 -4.74 -15.60
C ALA A 33 12.06 -5.15 -14.13
N TYR A 34 13.26 -4.94 -13.57
CA TYR A 34 13.53 -5.17 -12.16
C TYR A 34 12.60 -4.34 -11.27
N TRP A 35 12.48 -3.04 -11.53
CA TRP A 35 11.63 -2.16 -10.73
C TRP A 35 10.13 -2.45 -10.88
N ILE A 36 9.69 -2.87 -12.06
CA ILE A 36 8.30 -3.32 -12.26
C ILE A 36 8.02 -4.54 -11.38
N ALA A 37 8.88 -5.54 -11.44
CA ALA A 37 8.71 -6.75 -10.63
C ALA A 37 8.83 -6.50 -9.14
N LEU A 38 9.73 -5.60 -8.73
CA LEU A 38 9.88 -5.19 -7.34
C LEU A 38 8.59 -4.58 -6.79
N ARG A 39 7.99 -3.63 -7.52
CA ARG A 39 6.71 -3.01 -7.13
C ARG A 39 5.56 -4.03 -7.14
N GLN A 40 5.51 -4.92 -8.11
CA GLN A 40 4.52 -6.02 -8.15
C GLN A 40 4.67 -6.98 -6.96
N GLU A 41 5.90 -7.31 -6.58
CA GLU A 41 6.17 -8.13 -5.40
C GLU A 41 5.74 -7.42 -4.11
N ILE A 42 5.96 -6.10 -3.98
CA ILE A 42 5.46 -5.31 -2.84
C ILE A 42 3.94 -5.43 -2.73
N LEU A 43 3.22 -5.17 -3.81
CA LEU A 43 1.75 -5.25 -3.82
C LEU A 43 1.28 -6.68 -3.49
N THR A 44 1.96 -7.68 -4.03
CA THR A 44 1.64 -9.09 -3.77
C THR A 44 1.91 -9.49 -2.32
N ALA A 45 3.06 -9.12 -1.77
CA ALA A 45 3.45 -9.40 -0.39
C ALA A 45 2.52 -8.70 0.61
N PHE A 46 2.14 -7.45 0.33
CA PHE A 46 1.16 -6.69 1.10
C PHE A 46 -0.21 -7.39 1.10
N SER A 47 -0.70 -7.78 -0.08
CA SER A 47 -2.02 -8.40 -0.25
C SER A 47 -2.09 -9.81 0.34
N LYS A 48 -1.04 -10.62 0.14
CA LYS A 48 -0.97 -12.00 0.64
C LYS A 48 -0.45 -12.08 2.08
N GLN A 49 -0.13 -10.96 2.72
CA GLN A 49 0.44 -10.87 4.07
C GLN A 49 1.60 -11.84 4.28
N ARG A 50 2.54 -11.85 3.33
CA ARG A 50 3.70 -12.76 3.32
C ARG A 50 5.00 -12.00 3.25
N THR A 51 6.09 -12.66 3.61
CA THR A 51 7.44 -12.10 3.44
C THR A 51 7.67 -11.66 2.00
N PHE A 52 8.34 -10.53 1.85
CA PHE A 52 8.89 -10.03 0.59
C PHE A 52 10.04 -10.96 0.17
N ARG A 53 10.05 -11.42 -1.10
CA ARG A 53 10.94 -12.49 -1.55
C ARG A 53 12.06 -12.07 -2.50
N LEU A 54 12.01 -10.87 -3.06
CA LEU A 54 13.07 -10.43 -3.97
C LEU A 54 14.32 -10.00 -3.19
N PRO A 55 15.53 -10.27 -3.72
CA PRO A 55 16.76 -9.87 -3.06
C PRO A 55 16.91 -8.34 -3.07
N LEU A 56 17.01 -7.75 -1.87
CA LEU A 56 17.26 -6.31 -1.68
C LEU A 56 18.75 -5.94 -1.56
N GLY A 57 19.65 -6.92 -1.52
CA GLY A 57 21.11 -6.67 -1.50
C GLY A 57 21.61 -5.77 -2.66
N PRO A 58 21.09 -5.91 -3.89
CA PRO A 58 21.41 -4.98 -4.98
C PRO A 58 20.92 -3.54 -4.78
N CYS A 59 19.97 -3.33 -3.87
CA CYS A 59 19.30 -2.05 -3.62
C CYS A 59 19.93 -1.23 -2.49
N GLU A 60 21.08 -1.64 -1.94
CA GLU A 60 21.76 -0.90 -0.87
C GLU A 60 21.99 0.59 -1.19
N PRO A 61 22.35 1.00 -2.43
CA PRO A 61 22.48 2.42 -2.77
C PRO A 61 21.20 3.26 -2.59
N TYR A 62 20.03 2.62 -2.55
CA TYR A 62 18.72 3.26 -2.37
C TYR A 62 18.33 3.39 -0.88
N ARG A 63 19.25 3.14 0.06
CA ARG A 63 19.06 3.45 1.49
C ARG A 63 19.76 4.73 1.93
N SER A 64 20.43 5.41 1.00
CA SER A 64 21.04 6.73 1.20
C SER A 64 19.99 7.85 1.10
N PHE A 65 20.23 8.97 1.78
CA PHE A 65 19.49 10.22 1.64
C PHE A 65 20.30 11.32 0.92
N GLU A 66 21.45 10.97 0.32
CA GLU A 66 22.25 11.91 -0.46
C GLU A 66 21.44 12.51 -1.63
N PRO A 67 21.70 13.76 -2.07
CA PRO A 67 21.03 14.35 -3.22
C PRO A 67 21.10 13.44 -4.45
N ALA A 68 19.95 13.21 -5.08
CA ALA A 68 19.80 12.39 -6.27
C ALA A 68 18.60 12.89 -7.10
N ASP A 69 18.41 12.35 -8.29
CA ASP A 69 17.25 12.65 -9.12
C ASP A 69 15.94 12.06 -8.56
N ASP A 70 14.81 12.52 -9.09
CA ASP A 70 13.48 12.11 -8.64
C ASP A 70 13.20 10.61 -8.81
N TYR A 71 13.82 9.94 -9.79
CA TYR A 71 13.63 8.50 -9.98
C TYR A 71 14.32 7.72 -8.85
N VAL A 72 15.54 8.10 -8.51
CA VAL A 72 16.25 7.53 -7.36
C VAL A 72 15.49 7.79 -6.07
N TRP A 73 14.97 9.00 -5.85
CA TRP A 73 14.14 9.29 -4.68
C TRP A 73 12.85 8.47 -4.62
N ALA A 74 12.17 8.28 -5.75
CA ALA A 74 10.97 7.44 -5.81
C ALA A 74 11.32 5.99 -5.46
N ASP A 75 12.41 5.48 -6.01
CA ASP A 75 12.89 4.12 -5.76
C ASP A 75 13.32 3.93 -4.28
N ARG A 76 13.90 4.96 -3.62
CA ARG A 76 14.16 4.94 -2.16
C ARG A 76 12.88 4.72 -1.36
N LEU A 77 11.77 5.39 -1.72
CA LEU A 77 10.47 5.20 -1.06
C LEU A 77 9.92 3.78 -1.27
N VAL A 78 10.12 3.22 -2.47
CA VAL A 78 9.73 1.85 -2.80
C VAL A 78 10.54 0.84 -1.97
N ILE A 79 11.86 1.03 -1.85
CA ILE A 79 12.72 0.16 -1.03
C ILE A 79 12.38 0.26 0.45
N HIS A 80 12.09 1.45 0.95
CA HIS A 80 11.59 1.60 2.32
C HIS A 80 10.32 0.77 2.56
N CYS A 81 9.37 0.76 1.62
CA CYS A 81 8.19 -0.10 1.73
C CYS A 81 8.54 -1.60 1.74
N ALA A 82 9.54 -2.03 0.97
CA ALA A 82 10.01 -3.42 1.01
C ALA A 82 10.66 -3.78 2.36
N ASP A 83 11.45 -2.87 2.94
CA ASP A 83 12.05 -3.05 4.27
C ASP A 83 10.98 -3.15 5.37
N VAL A 84 9.89 -2.36 5.27
CA VAL A 84 8.74 -2.44 6.17
C VAL A 84 7.99 -3.77 6.01
N LEU A 85 7.81 -4.26 4.79
CA LEU A 85 7.21 -5.59 4.55
C LEU A 85 8.04 -6.71 5.16
N GLN A 86 9.37 -6.65 5.07
CA GLN A 86 10.26 -7.61 5.72
C GLN A 86 10.15 -7.52 7.25
N TYR A 87 10.01 -6.33 7.84
CA TYR A 87 9.77 -6.19 9.27
C TYR A 87 8.41 -6.78 9.71
N CYS A 88 7.35 -6.55 8.93
CA CYS A 88 6.00 -7.00 9.28
C CYS A 88 5.79 -8.50 9.08
N PHE A 89 6.32 -9.08 8.01
CA PHE A 89 6.04 -10.46 7.58
C PHE A 89 7.28 -11.36 7.50
N GLY A 90 8.47 -10.82 7.75
CA GLY A 90 9.69 -11.59 7.85
C GLY A 90 9.75 -12.36 9.16
N SER A 91 10.24 -13.59 9.07
CA SER A 91 10.51 -14.42 10.24
C SER A 91 11.90 -14.09 10.76
N GLU A 92 12.04 -13.76 12.05
CA GLU A 92 13.36 -13.76 12.70
C GLU A 92 13.85 -15.22 12.92
N ASP A 93 12.92 -16.16 13.04
CA ASP A 93 13.16 -17.60 13.15
C ASP A 93 12.29 -18.37 12.17
N ASN A 94 12.81 -19.38 11.49
CA ASN A 94 12.16 -20.26 10.49
C ASN A 94 10.89 -21.05 10.97
N THR A 95 10.16 -20.58 11.98
CA THR A 95 9.03 -21.28 12.61
C THR A 95 7.67 -21.02 11.95
N GLY A 96 7.57 -20.10 10.99
CA GLY A 96 6.37 -19.90 10.18
C GLY A 96 5.13 -19.40 10.94
N VAL A 97 5.30 -18.92 12.18
CA VAL A 97 4.20 -18.41 13.00
C VAL A 97 4.06 -16.90 12.80
N LEU A 98 3.01 -16.48 12.10
CA LEU A 98 2.61 -15.07 11.85
C LEU A 98 2.01 -14.37 13.10
N HIS A 99 2.40 -14.78 14.32
CA HIS A 99 1.92 -14.11 15.52
C HIS A 99 2.81 -12.91 15.87
N PRO A 100 2.24 -11.81 16.41
CA PRO A 100 3.04 -10.73 16.96
C PRO A 100 3.82 -11.28 18.15
N LEU A 101 5.08 -11.63 17.88
CA LEU A 101 6.07 -11.98 18.88
C LEU A 101 6.03 -10.92 20.01
N PRO A 102 6.31 -11.30 21.27
CA PRO A 102 6.45 -10.30 22.32
C PRO A 102 7.41 -9.21 21.85
N ALA A 103 7.12 -7.95 22.22
CA ALA A 103 7.97 -6.82 21.85
C ALA A 103 9.36 -7.04 22.46
N SER A 104 10.28 -7.61 21.69
CA SER A 104 11.68 -7.64 22.03
C SER A 104 12.23 -6.22 21.84
N ASP A 105 13.21 -5.85 22.65
CA ASP A 105 13.87 -4.55 22.52
C ASP A 105 14.43 -4.37 21.09
N MET A 106 14.88 -5.46 20.46
CA MET A 106 15.34 -5.48 19.07
C MET A 106 14.22 -5.15 18.07
N ARG A 107 13.03 -5.73 18.21
CA ARG A 107 11.88 -5.44 17.34
C ARG A 107 11.41 -3.99 17.50
N VAL A 108 11.42 -3.47 18.73
CA VAL A 108 11.08 -2.07 19.01
C VAL A 108 12.12 -1.13 18.39
N ALA A 109 13.41 -1.42 18.54
CA ALA A 109 14.48 -0.63 17.93
C ALA A 109 14.37 -0.62 16.39
N ARG A 110 14.11 -1.78 15.77
CA ARG A 110 13.91 -1.87 14.32
C ARG A 110 12.66 -1.11 13.85
N TYR A 111 11.58 -1.16 14.62
CA TYR A 111 10.40 -0.36 14.35
C TYR A 111 10.71 1.15 14.39
N ASP A 112 11.43 1.61 15.40
CA ASP A 112 11.79 3.02 15.56
C ASP A 112 12.73 3.50 14.44
N GLU A 113 13.66 2.66 13.98
CA GLU A 113 14.49 2.92 12.80
C GLU A 113 13.62 3.12 11.55
N LEU A 114 12.67 2.22 11.29
CA LEU A 114 11.77 2.33 10.13
C LEU A 114 10.87 3.55 10.22
N VAL A 115 10.37 3.89 11.40
CA VAL A 115 9.57 5.12 11.60
C VAL A 115 10.41 6.38 11.41
N SER A 116 11.70 6.37 11.79
CA SER A 116 12.60 7.51 11.62
C SER A 116 12.80 7.93 10.16
N PHE A 117 12.56 7.03 9.21
CA PHE A 117 12.55 7.33 7.78
C PHE A 117 11.56 8.48 7.46
N GLU A 118 10.42 8.57 8.14
CA GLU A 118 9.44 9.64 7.91
C GLU A 118 9.99 11.02 8.29
N THR A 119 10.74 11.10 9.39
CA THR A 119 11.44 12.33 9.80
C THR A 119 12.49 12.73 8.76
N LEU A 120 13.33 11.78 8.34
CA LEU A 120 14.34 12.03 7.30
C LEU A 120 13.71 12.45 5.97
N TRP A 121 12.61 11.81 5.57
CA TRP A 121 11.86 12.16 4.36
C TRP A 121 11.26 13.57 4.44
N ALA A 122 10.76 13.99 5.60
CA ALA A 122 10.22 15.34 5.78
C ALA A 122 11.31 16.42 5.69
N GLU A 123 12.53 16.12 6.16
CA GLU A 123 13.66 17.05 6.20
C GLU A 123 14.44 17.11 4.87
N LEU A 124 14.68 15.96 4.25
CA LEU A 124 15.61 15.81 3.12
C LEU A 124 14.91 15.48 1.80
N GLY A 125 13.62 15.12 1.84
CA GLY A 125 12.84 14.79 0.65
C GLY A 125 12.80 15.95 -0.35
N PRO A 126 12.95 15.71 -1.67
CA PRO A 126 12.94 16.78 -2.65
C PRO A 126 11.61 17.52 -2.71
N ALA A 127 11.66 18.83 -2.93
CA ALA A 127 10.47 19.65 -3.09
C ALA A 127 9.62 19.25 -4.32
N SER A 128 10.21 18.58 -5.32
CA SER A 128 9.52 18.04 -6.51
C SER A 128 8.45 17.00 -6.16
N PHE A 129 8.54 16.33 -5.01
CA PHE A 129 7.53 15.38 -4.52
C PHE A 129 6.33 16.06 -3.85
N ARG A 130 6.31 17.40 -3.77
CA ARG A 130 5.11 18.13 -3.35
C ARG A 130 4.10 18.18 -4.49
N PRO A 131 2.81 17.99 -4.21
CA PRO A 131 1.79 18.11 -5.25
C PRO A 131 1.79 19.53 -5.82
N ILE A 132 1.67 19.66 -7.14
CA ILE A 132 1.56 20.95 -7.84
C ILE A 132 0.18 21.59 -7.64
N TYR A 133 -0.81 20.78 -7.27
CA TYR A 133 -2.15 21.22 -6.90
C TYR A 133 -2.69 20.32 -5.79
N THR A 134 -3.31 20.94 -4.78
CA THR A 134 -3.96 20.25 -3.66
C THR A 134 -5.34 20.83 -3.42
N ARG A 135 -6.33 19.96 -3.28
CA ARG A 135 -7.67 20.32 -2.82
C ARG A 135 -8.15 19.30 -1.79
N ASP A 136 -8.66 19.80 -0.68
CA ASP A 136 -9.26 18.95 0.34
C ASP A 136 -10.59 18.34 -0.12
N PRO A 137 -10.99 17.18 0.44
CA PRO A 137 -12.30 16.59 0.18
C PRO A 137 -13.45 17.56 0.52
N ASP A 138 -14.50 17.58 -0.30
CA ASP A 138 -15.73 18.31 -0.02
C ASP A 138 -16.91 17.34 0.18
N ARG A 139 -17.14 16.98 1.45
CA ARG A 139 -18.24 16.09 1.82
C ARG A 139 -19.63 16.63 1.48
N SER A 140 -19.80 17.95 1.40
CA SER A 140 -21.10 18.53 1.03
C SER A 140 -21.49 18.21 -0.41
N ARG A 141 -20.49 17.90 -1.25
CA ARG A 141 -20.62 17.50 -2.65
C ARG A 141 -20.45 16.00 -2.87
N GLY A 142 -20.34 15.21 -1.80
CA GLY A 142 -20.04 13.77 -1.88
C GLY A 142 -18.59 13.45 -2.27
N GLU A 143 -17.70 14.45 -2.26
CA GLU A 143 -16.29 14.28 -2.66
C GLU A 143 -15.46 13.87 -1.43
N VAL A 144 -15.17 12.57 -1.30
CA VAL A 144 -14.47 12.03 -0.12
C VAL A 144 -12.96 11.96 -0.24
N PHE A 145 -12.43 11.98 -1.46
CA PHE A 145 -10.99 11.90 -1.72
C PHE A 145 -10.39 13.30 -1.91
N PRO A 146 -9.15 13.54 -1.45
CA PRO A 146 -8.44 14.76 -1.79
C PRO A 146 -8.01 14.72 -3.26
N GLU A 147 -7.86 15.89 -3.88
CA GLU A 147 -7.18 15.99 -5.17
C GLU A 147 -5.70 16.35 -4.95
N LEU A 148 -4.81 15.54 -5.52
CA LEU A 148 -3.36 15.65 -5.33
C LEU A 148 -2.68 15.41 -6.67
N TRP A 149 -2.31 16.48 -7.37
CA TRP A 149 -1.73 16.38 -8.70
C TRP A 149 -0.21 16.41 -8.58
N TYR A 150 0.48 15.46 -9.22
CA TYR A 150 1.94 15.39 -9.23
C TYR A 150 2.48 15.59 -10.64
N LEU A 151 3.71 16.06 -10.73
CA LEU A 151 4.34 16.39 -12.00
C LEU A 151 4.78 15.14 -12.77
N ASN A 152 5.17 14.07 -12.07
CA ASN A 152 5.73 12.86 -12.69
C ASN A 152 5.16 11.58 -12.07
N ASN A 153 5.04 10.53 -12.90
CA ASN A 153 4.66 9.18 -12.52
C ASN A 153 5.56 8.57 -11.44
N CYS A 154 6.85 8.91 -11.42
CA CYS A 154 7.76 8.42 -10.38
C CYS A 154 7.36 8.94 -8.99
N HIS A 155 6.90 10.19 -8.88
CA HIS A 155 6.41 10.76 -7.61
C HIS A 155 5.18 9.99 -7.11
N VAL A 156 4.22 9.75 -8.01
CA VAL A 156 3.01 8.96 -7.71
C VAL A 156 3.39 7.57 -7.21
N ALA A 157 4.25 6.86 -7.95
CA ALA A 157 4.68 5.52 -7.57
C ALA A 157 5.37 5.51 -6.20
N GLY A 158 6.38 6.36 -5.98
CA GLY A 158 7.12 6.42 -4.72
C GLY A 158 6.22 6.77 -3.53
N LEU A 159 5.39 7.81 -3.65
CA LEU A 159 4.53 8.27 -2.56
C LEU A 159 3.45 7.25 -2.18
N GLN A 160 2.87 6.54 -3.15
CA GLN A 160 1.89 5.50 -2.83
C GLN A 160 2.53 4.30 -2.11
N HIS A 161 3.78 3.93 -2.45
CA HIS A 161 4.50 2.88 -1.73
C HIS A 161 4.88 3.33 -0.31
N LEU A 162 5.26 4.59 -0.13
CA LEU A 162 5.45 5.17 1.21
C LEU A 162 4.15 5.12 2.02
N ASP A 163 3.01 5.40 1.40
CA ASP A 163 1.69 5.34 2.05
C ASP A 163 1.30 3.88 2.41
N LEU A 164 1.64 2.87 1.60
CA LEU A 164 1.51 1.46 2.00
C LEU A 164 2.38 1.11 3.21
N ALA A 165 3.63 1.58 3.23
CA ALA A 165 4.55 1.41 4.36
C ALA A 165 3.97 2.02 5.64
N ARG A 166 3.36 3.22 5.55
CA ARG A 166 2.65 3.87 6.67
C ARG A 166 1.48 3.05 7.19
N ILE A 167 0.69 2.41 6.32
CA ILE A 167 -0.38 1.51 6.76
C ILE A 167 0.20 0.37 7.59
N LEU A 168 1.25 -0.30 7.10
CA LEU A 168 1.91 -1.39 7.80
C LEU A 168 2.51 -0.95 9.14
N LEU A 169 3.27 0.15 9.19
CA LEU A 169 3.84 0.67 10.43
C LEU A 169 2.79 1.13 11.44
N THR A 170 1.60 1.54 10.97
CA THR A 170 0.48 1.88 11.86
C THR A 170 -0.13 0.62 12.48
N VAL A 171 -0.33 -0.45 11.69
CA VAL A 171 -0.98 -1.69 12.14
C VAL A 171 -0.03 -2.58 12.96
N TYR A 172 1.24 -2.66 12.58
CA TYR A 172 2.26 -3.52 13.21
C TYR A 172 3.12 -2.78 14.23
N ASN A 173 2.59 -1.70 14.82
CA ASN A 173 3.28 -0.95 15.88
C ASN A 173 3.38 -1.81 17.16
N PRO A 174 4.60 -2.19 17.59
CA PRO A 174 4.80 -3.07 18.75
C PRO A 174 4.47 -2.39 20.09
N LYS A 175 4.32 -1.05 20.10
CA LYS A 175 4.01 -0.22 21.27
C LYS A 175 2.51 -0.10 21.53
N LEU A 176 1.65 -0.67 20.68
CA LEU A 176 0.21 -0.63 20.87
C LEU A 176 -0.21 -1.45 22.11
N PRO A 177 -1.09 -0.92 22.98
CA PRO A 177 -1.57 -1.64 24.14
C PRO A 177 -2.38 -2.88 23.73
N ARG A 178 -1.95 -4.06 24.19
CA ARG A 178 -2.58 -5.35 23.88
C ARG A 178 -3.78 -5.70 24.76
N LEU A 179 -3.90 -5.05 25.91
CA LEU A 179 -5.00 -5.25 26.88
C LEU A 179 -5.25 -3.96 27.66
N GLY A 180 -6.46 -3.80 28.19
CA GLY A 180 -6.83 -2.76 29.13
C GLY A 180 -7.60 -1.59 28.50
N PRO A 181 -8.00 -0.59 29.32
CA PRO A 181 -8.89 0.49 28.88
C PRO A 181 -8.38 1.29 27.68
N GLY A 182 -7.05 1.43 27.54
CA GLY A 182 -6.43 2.14 26.43
C GLY A 182 -6.47 1.42 25.08
N GLN A 183 -6.72 0.09 25.05
CA GLN A 183 -6.69 -0.71 23.82
C GLN A 183 -7.71 -0.24 22.78
N ARG A 184 -8.96 -0.03 23.20
CA ARG A 184 -10.03 0.40 22.28
C ARG A 184 -9.75 1.77 21.68
N THR A 185 -9.25 2.70 22.48
CA THR A 185 -8.88 4.05 22.03
C THR A 185 -7.71 3.99 21.04
N ALA A 186 -6.69 3.17 21.33
CA ALA A 186 -5.56 2.97 20.44
C ALA A 186 -6.00 2.35 19.09
N MET A 187 -6.85 1.32 19.10
CA MET A 187 -7.35 0.69 17.88
C MET A 187 -8.17 1.67 17.03
N ARG A 188 -9.04 2.48 17.64
CA ARG A 188 -9.77 3.55 16.91
C ARG A 188 -8.83 4.57 16.28
N SER A 189 -7.68 4.85 16.91
CA SER A 189 -6.67 5.74 16.35
C SER A 189 -5.96 5.11 15.15
N VAL A 190 -5.63 3.82 15.24
CA VAL A 190 -5.11 3.01 14.14
C VAL A 190 -6.09 3.04 12.96
N ASP A 191 -7.37 2.73 13.19
CA ASP A 191 -8.40 2.73 12.15
C ASP A 191 -8.53 4.10 11.47
N ARG A 192 -8.54 5.18 12.26
CA ARG A 192 -8.60 6.55 11.72
C ARG A 192 -7.39 6.86 10.83
N ARG A 193 -6.19 6.48 11.27
CA ARG A 193 -4.95 6.73 10.51
C ARG A 193 -4.92 5.91 9.22
N VAL A 194 -5.25 4.62 9.28
CA VAL A 194 -5.32 3.74 8.10
C VAL A 194 -6.34 4.26 7.08
N ARG A 195 -7.56 4.63 7.52
CA ARG A 195 -8.57 5.21 6.62
C ARG A 195 -8.09 6.49 5.95
N SER A 196 -7.46 7.40 6.70
CA SER A 196 -6.91 8.64 6.14
C SER A 196 -5.86 8.37 5.05
N ILE A 197 -5.00 7.37 5.26
CA ILE A 197 -3.99 6.98 4.26
C ILE A 197 -4.65 6.37 3.03
N ILE A 198 -5.68 5.53 3.18
CA ILE A 198 -6.42 4.94 2.05
C ILE A 198 -7.13 6.03 1.23
N LEU A 199 -7.81 6.97 1.88
CA LEU A 199 -8.45 8.09 1.18
C LEU A 199 -7.42 8.91 0.39
N ARG A 200 -6.23 9.14 0.96
CA ARG A 200 -5.12 9.78 0.26
C ARG A 200 -4.64 8.94 -0.93
N LEU A 201 -4.42 7.63 -0.78
CA LEU A 201 -4.02 6.73 -1.88
C LEU A 201 -5.00 6.79 -3.06
N CYS A 202 -6.30 6.75 -2.78
CA CYS A 202 -7.37 6.90 -3.77
C CYS A 202 -7.34 8.28 -4.44
N GLY A 203 -7.16 9.35 -3.65
CA GLY A 203 -7.02 10.71 -4.16
C GLY A 203 -5.84 10.88 -5.11
N ILE A 204 -4.67 10.34 -4.75
CA ILE A 204 -3.49 10.30 -5.62
C ILE A 204 -3.81 9.54 -6.91
N ALA A 205 -4.39 8.34 -6.82
CA ALA A 205 -4.67 7.51 -7.99
C ALA A 205 -5.65 8.18 -8.97
N LEU A 206 -6.77 8.73 -8.45
CA LEU A 206 -7.79 9.37 -9.27
C LEU A 206 -7.36 10.72 -9.84
N SER A 207 -6.45 11.43 -9.17
CA SER A 207 -5.90 12.70 -9.65
C SER A 207 -4.83 12.53 -10.74
N ASN A 208 -4.22 11.34 -10.83
CA ASN A 208 -3.08 11.07 -11.72
C ASN A 208 -3.35 9.86 -12.62
N GLN A 209 -4.49 9.87 -13.33
CA GLN A 209 -4.95 8.75 -14.17
C GLN A 209 -4.04 8.44 -15.37
N HIS A 210 -3.12 9.35 -15.71
CA HIS A 210 -2.04 9.09 -16.65
C HIS A 210 -1.03 8.02 -16.15
N SER A 211 -1.14 7.59 -14.89
CA SER A 211 -0.41 6.49 -14.27
C SER A 211 -1.35 5.36 -13.83
N PRO A 212 -1.74 4.43 -14.73
CA PRO A 212 -2.62 3.30 -14.38
C PRO A 212 -2.19 2.47 -13.16
N PRO A 213 -0.88 2.23 -12.89
CA PRO A 213 -0.44 1.52 -11.68
C PRO A 213 -0.90 2.16 -10.37
N GLY A 214 -1.24 3.45 -10.37
CA GLY A 214 -1.71 4.13 -9.18
C GLY A 214 -3.07 3.62 -8.69
N LEU A 215 -3.98 3.30 -9.61
CA LEU A 215 -5.28 2.71 -9.28
C LEU A 215 -5.13 1.28 -8.74
N VAL A 216 -4.20 0.50 -9.29
CA VAL A 216 -3.89 -0.85 -8.79
C VAL A 216 -3.33 -0.80 -7.37
N THR A 217 -2.47 0.17 -7.07
CA THR A 217 -1.91 0.33 -5.72
C THR A 217 -2.99 0.71 -4.71
N ALA A 218 -3.91 1.62 -5.09
CA ALA A 218 -5.05 1.99 -4.26
C ALA A 218 -6.01 0.82 -4.04
N SER A 219 -6.31 0.02 -5.07
CA SER A 219 -7.22 -1.13 -4.96
C SER A 219 -6.69 -2.21 -4.01
N VAL A 220 -5.38 -2.45 -4.00
CA VAL A 220 -4.74 -3.35 -3.03
C VAL A 220 -4.93 -2.86 -1.59
N ALA A 221 -4.75 -1.56 -1.33
CA ALA A 221 -4.98 -0.98 0.00
C ALA A 221 -6.46 -1.07 0.42
N ILE A 222 -7.38 -0.79 -0.52
CA ILE A 222 -8.83 -0.94 -0.31
C ILE A 222 -9.17 -2.39 0.04
N GLY A 223 -8.69 -3.36 -0.72
CA GLY A 223 -9.01 -4.77 -0.49
C GLY A 223 -8.54 -5.28 0.87
N MET A 224 -7.41 -4.78 1.38
CA MET A 224 -6.82 -5.24 2.64
C MET A 224 -7.34 -4.54 3.89
N CYS A 225 -7.85 -3.32 3.76
CA CYS A 225 -8.19 -2.47 4.91
C CYS A 225 -9.50 -1.69 4.74
N GLY A 226 -10.24 -1.92 3.66
CA GLY A 226 -11.50 -1.25 3.34
C GLY A 226 -12.64 -1.62 4.27
N ASP A 227 -12.59 -2.78 4.91
CA ASP A 227 -13.53 -3.22 5.96
C ASP A 227 -13.59 -2.25 7.15
N ARG A 228 -12.51 -1.48 7.39
CA ARG A 228 -12.44 -0.47 8.46
C ARG A 228 -13.32 0.76 8.23
N PHE A 229 -13.88 0.93 7.03
CA PHE A 229 -14.75 2.05 6.69
C PHE A 229 -16.20 1.79 7.13
N THR A 230 -16.78 2.75 7.85
CA THR A 230 -18.15 2.64 8.40
C THR A 230 -19.13 3.63 7.79
N ASP A 231 -18.63 4.67 7.11
CA ASP A 231 -19.44 5.71 6.48
C ASP A 231 -19.86 5.27 5.08
N ARG A 232 -21.17 5.34 4.78
CA ARG A 232 -21.72 4.85 3.51
C ARG A 232 -21.16 5.59 2.29
N ILE A 233 -20.96 6.91 2.40
CA ILE A 233 -20.44 7.73 1.30
C ILE A 233 -18.99 7.36 1.02
N GLU A 234 -18.18 7.15 2.06
CA GLU A 234 -16.80 6.66 1.90
C GLU A 234 -16.79 5.26 1.25
N GLN A 235 -17.62 4.34 1.72
CA GLN A 235 -17.70 2.97 1.19
C GLN A 235 -18.09 2.94 -0.30
N GLU A 236 -19.10 3.71 -0.70
CA GLU A 236 -19.52 3.85 -2.10
C GLU A 236 -18.40 4.44 -2.98
N ALA A 237 -17.68 5.45 -2.48
CA ALA A 237 -16.56 6.03 -3.20
C ALA A 237 -15.39 5.04 -3.38
N LEU A 238 -15.09 4.21 -2.37
CA LEU A 238 -14.08 3.14 -2.49
C LEU A 238 -14.50 2.10 -3.54
N LEU A 239 -15.78 1.71 -3.58
CA LEU A 239 -16.29 0.85 -4.65
C LEU A 239 -16.16 1.51 -6.02
N GLY A 240 -16.43 2.82 -6.12
CA GLY A 240 -16.24 3.57 -7.36
C GLY A 240 -14.80 3.47 -7.91
N VAL A 241 -13.80 3.49 -7.04
CA VAL A 241 -12.39 3.27 -7.44
C VAL A 241 -12.18 1.85 -8.00
N LEU A 242 -12.74 0.83 -7.34
CA LEU A 242 -12.63 -0.56 -7.78
C LEU A 242 -13.33 -0.81 -9.12
N VAL A 243 -14.57 -0.31 -9.26
CA VAL A 243 -15.35 -0.40 -10.50
C VAL A 243 -14.62 0.29 -11.65
N LYS A 244 -14.13 1.51 -11.45
CA LYS A 244 -13.35 2.23 -12.47
C LYS A 244 -12.12 1.44 -12.91
N LEU A 245 -11.37 0.87 -11.96
CA LEU A 245 -10.20 0.05 -12.28
C LEU A 245 -10.56 -1.22 -13.09
N GLU A 246 -11.71 -1.82 -12.81
CA GLU A 246 -12.21 -2.98 -13.57
C GLU A 246 -12.69 -2.61 -14.97
N GLU A 247 -13.49 -1.56 -15.10
CA GLU A 247 -14.07 -1.14 -16.37
C GLU A 247 -13.04 -0.53 -17.32
N GLU A 248 -12.12 0.30 -16.82
CA GLU A 248 -11.16 1.02 -17.66
C GLU A 248 -9.84 0.26 -17.89
N HIS A 249 -9.48 -0.65 -16.99
CA HIS A 249 -8.19 -1.36 -17.04
C HIS A 249 -8.31 -2.88 -16.98
N ALA A 250 -9.53 -3.45 -16.99
CA ALA A 250 -9.79 -4.88 -16.95
C ALA A 250 -9.13 -5.61 -15.77
N TYR A 251 -8.89 -4.90 -14.66
CA TYR A 251 -8.33 -5.51 -13.46
C TYR A 251 -9.44 -6.21 -12.66
N PRO A 252 -9.26 -7.48 -12.24
CA PRO A 252 -10.35 -8.26 -11.64
C PRO A 252 -10.62 -7.86 -10.19
N THR A 253 -11.52 -6.90 -9.96
CA THR A 253 -11.89 -6.40 -8.63
C THR A 253 -13.22 -6.96 -8.10
N TYR A 254 -14.03 -7.60 -8.95
CA TYR A 254 -15.37 -8.08 -8.63
C TYR A 254 -15.48 -8.85 -7.30
N THR A 255 -14.55 -9.78 -7.04
CA THR A 255 -14.55 -10.55 -5.79
C THR A 255 -14.26 -9.65 -4.58
N MET A 256 -13.34 -8.69 -4.73
CA MET A 256 -13.02 -7.72 -3.67
C MET A 256 -14.22 -6.83 -3.37
N GLN A 257 -14.92 -6.34 -4.40
CA GLN A 257 -16.14 -5.54 -4.22
C GLN A 257 -17.20 -6.29 -3.41
N ARG A 258 -17.45 -7.57 -3.74
CA ARG A 258 -18.41 -8.42 -3.00
C ARG A 258 -18.00 -8.62 -1.54
N LEU A 259 -16.74 -8.94 -1.27
CA LEU A 259 -16.25 -9.15 0.09
C LEU A 259 -16.37 -7.88 0.94
N LEU A 260 -16.12 -6.71 0.36
CA LEU A 260 -16.27 -5.44 1.06
C LEU A 260 -17.74 -5.12 1.35
N LYS A 261 -18.65 -5.30 0.38
CA LYS A 261 -20.10 -5.13 0.61
C LYS A 261 -20.60 -6.02 1.75
N ALA A 262 -20.17 -7.28 1.79
CA ALA A 262 -20.48 -8.20 2.87
C ALA A 262 -19.90 -7.73 4.22
N ALA A 263 -18.63 -7.31 4.25
CA ALA A 263 -17.97 -6.80 5.46
C ALA A 263 -18.64 -5.52 6.02
N TRP A 264 -19.18 -4.67 5.14
CA TRP A 264 -19.94 -3.48 5.52
C TRP A 264 -21.41 -3.76 5.85
N GLY A 265 -21.87 -5.01 5.73
CA GLY A 265 -23.23 -5.43 6.05
C GLY A 265 -24.29 -5.04 5.00
N TRP A 266 -23.89 -4.72 3.77
CA TRP A 266 -24.83 -4.28 2.73
C TRP A 266 -25.80 -5.38 2.29
N ASP A 267 -25.37 -6.65 2.37
CA ASP A 267 -26.18 -7.83 2.02
C ASP A 267 -27.45 -7.98 2.88
N SER A 268 -27.56 -7.24 3.99
CA SER A 268 -28.75 -7.22 4.86
C SER A 268 -29.80 -6.18 4.46
N VAL A 269 -29.44 -5.21 3.61
CA VAL A 269 -30.30 -4.08 3.22
C VAL A 269 -31.08 -4.39 1.94
N ASP A 270 -30.47 -5.09 0.98
CA ASP A 270 -31.10 -5.43 -0.30
C ASP A 270 -32.20 -6.52 -0.20
N ALA A 271 -32.30 -7.23 0.94
CA ALA A 271 -33.32 -8.26 1.16
C ALA A 271 -34.67 -7.70 1.64
N VAL A 272 -34.71 -6.47 2.18
CA VAL A 272 -35.93 -5.86 2.75
C VAL A 272 -36.80 -5.21 1.67
N ASP A 273 -36.21 -4.76 0.56
CA ASP A 273 -36.92 -4.08 -0.53
C ASP A 273 -37.54 -5.03 -1.58
N THR A 274 -37.38 -6.35 -1.42
CA THR A 274 -37.92 -7.36 -2.38
C THR A 274 -39.15 -8.13 -1.90
N LEU A 275 -39.82 -7.74 -0.82
CA LEU A 275 -41.10 -8.32 -0.46
C LEU A 275 -42.26 -7.53 -1.12
N PRO A 276 -42.97 -8.09 -2.11
CA PRO A 276 -44.20 -7.48 -2.58
C PRO A 276 -45.24 -7.60 -1.46
N GLY A 277 -45.81 -6.46 -1.06
CA GLY A 277 -46.93 -6.40 -0.14
C GLY A 277 -48.05 -7.33 -0.61
N THR A 278 -48.46 -8.23 0.28
CA THR A 278 -49.69 -9.03 0.20
C THR A 278 -50.94 -8.16 0.15
#